data_AF-A0A2H3IA61-F1
#
_entry.id   AF-A0A2H3IA61-F1
#
_cell.length_a   1.000
_cell.length_b   1.000
_cell.length_c   1.000
_cell.angle_alpha   90.00
_cell.angle_beta   90.00
_cell.angle_gamma   90.00
#
_symmetry.space_group_name_H-M   'P 1'
#
loop_
_entity.id
_entity.type
_entity.pdbx_description
1 polymer ?
#
loop_
_entity_poly.entity_id
_entity_poly.type
_entity_poly.pdbx_seq_one_letter_code
_entity_poly.pdbx_strand_id
1 'polypeptide(L)'
;MVMPLNEVKRIVEWAHANNVKVHLDGARLWEAVVSGAGSLDAYTSLLDSVSLCFSKGLGAPIGSIIVGSKEFIERARWFRKSIGGGTRQAGVISAAARVAVEETFGPDPNGEGGKLKNTHVNAKRVAEMWTSKGGKLENPVETNMVWLDLAASGLGMNDLAEIGKEKGLQLLGNRLIIHYQISEEALRRLDEAFQVALSGKFEHSADTSKPYGTR
;
A
#
# COMPACT_ATOMS: atom_id res chain seq x y z
N MET A 1 -7.75 5.45 -0.87
CA MET A 1 -8.22 6.31 -1.97
C MET A 1 -7.07 6.55 -2.93
N VAL A 2 -7.31 6.40 -4.23
CA VAL A 2 -6.39 6.71 -5.33
C VAL A 2 -6.65 8.15 -5.78
N MET A 3 -5.60 8.95 -5.89
CA MET A 3 -5.72 10.32 -6.39
C MET A 3 -5.98 10.27 -7.90
N PRO A 4 -7.09 10.83 -8.42
CA PRO A 4 -7.37 10.83 -9.85
C PRO A 4 -6.28 11.54 -10.65
N LEU A 5 -5.87 10.98 -11.80
CA LEU A 5 -4.81 11.55 -12.64
C LEU A 5 -5.14 12.98 -13.13
N ASN A 6 -6.40 13.25 -13.46
CA ASN A 6 -6.85 14.58 -13.86
C ASN A 6 -6.71 15.61 -12.73
N GLU A 7 -6.91 15.19 -11.48
CA GLU A 7 -6.71 16.04 -10.31
C GLU A 7 -5.22 16.30 -10.06
N VAL A 8 -4.37 15.28 -10.21
CA VAL A 8 -2.91 15.47 -10.20
C VAL A 8 -2.49 16.49 -11.25
N LYS A 9 -2.98 16.36 -12.48
CA LYS A 9 -2.70 17.28 -13.57
C LYS A 9 -3.12 18.72 -13.22
N ARG A 10 -4.34 18.91 -12.71
CA ARG A 10 -4.85 20.22 -12.29
C ARG A 10 -3.96 20.88 -11.22
N ILE A 11 -3.54 20.11 -10.22
CA ILE A 11 -2.66 20.60 -9.14
C ILE A 11 -1.28 20.99 -9.70
N VAL A 12 -0.71 20.17 -10.57
CA VAL A 12 0.59 20.42 -11.21
C VAL A 12 0.55 21.68 -12.07
N GLU A 13 -0.46 21.82 -12.92
CA GLU A 13 -0.63 22.99 -13.79
C GLU A 13 -0.72 24.28 -12.96
N TRP A 14 -1.50 24.27 -11.87
CA TRP A 14 -1.57 25.40 -10.96
C TRP A 14 -0.22 25.68 -10.28
N ALA A 15 0.47 24.66 -9.79
CA ALA A 15 1.75 24.82 -9.11
C ALA A 15 2.81 25.41 -10.06
N HIS A 16 2.91 24.89 -11.28
CA HIS A 16 3.84 25.40 -12.29
C HIS A 16 3.53 26.82 -12.73
N ALA A 17 2.24 27.19 -12.88
CA ALA A 17 1.83 28.57 -13.14
C ALA A 17 2.25 29.55 -12.03
N ASN A 18 2.44 29.05 -10.81
CA ASN A 18 2.90 29.82 -9.65
C ASN A 18 4.40 29.60 -9.33
N ASN A 19 5.15 29.01 -10.26
CA ASN A 19 6.58 28.69 -10.09
C ASN A 19 6.89 27.82 -8.85
N VAL A 20 5.96 26.92 -8.49
CA VAL A 20 6.10 25.95 -7.40
C VAL A 20 6.44 24.59 -7.98
N LYS A 21 7.45 23.94 -7.40
CA LYS A 21 7.87 22.58 -7.76
C LYS A 21 7.00 21.53 -7.09
N VAL A 22 6.70 20.45 -7.80
CA VAL A 22 5.81 19.38 -7.31
C VAL A 22 6.58 18.07 -7.17
N HIS A 23 6.52 17.49 -5.97
CA HIS A 23 7.01 16.15 -5.67
C HIS A 23 5.83 15.20 -5.42
N LEU A 24 5.90 13.99 -5.99
CA LEU A 24 4.99 12.91 -5.65
C LEU A 24 5.68 11.90 -4.73
N ASP A 25 5.15 11.73 -3.51
CA ASP A 25 5.41 10.54 -2.70
C ASP A 25 4.66 9.36 -3.32
N GLY A 26 5.36 8.62 -4.17
CA GLY A 26 4.88 7.45 -4.87
C GLY A 26 5.23 6.15 -4.14
N ALA A 27 5.32 6.15 -2.80
CA ALA A 27 5.57 4.93 -2.02
C ALA A 27 4.67 3.73 -2.41
N ARG A 28 3.47 4.01 -2.94
CA ARG A 28 2.56 3.02 -3.54
C ARG A 28 2.01 3.45 -4.90
N LEU A 29 2.75 4.24 -5.70
CA LEU A 29 2.31 4.61 -7.05
C LEU A 29 2.05 3.37 -7.91
N TRP A 30 2.82 2.30 -7.72
CA TRP A 30 2.61 1.00 -8.35
C TRP A 30 1.17 0.47 -8.18
N GLU A 31 0.59 0.63 -7.00
CA GLU A 31 -0.78 0.20 -6.70
C GLU A 31 -1.81 1.09 -7.40
N ALA A 32 -1.58 2.40 -7.42
CA ALA A 32 -2.45 3.35 -8.11
C ALA A 32 -2.47 3.09 -9.62
N VAL A 33 -1.30 2.81 -10.22
CA VAL A 33 -1.19 2.48 -11.64
C VAL A 33 -1.95 1.19 -11.96
N VAL A 34 -1.72 0.11 -11.20
CA VAL A 34 -2.38 -1.19 -11.41
C VAL A 34 -3.89 -1.14 -11.18
N SER A 35 -4.40 -0.15 -10.42
CA SER A 35 -5.84 0.07 -10.27
C SER A 35 -6.52 0.59 -11.55
N GLY A 36 -5.74 0.99 -12.55
CA GLY A 36 -6.24 1.57 -13.80
C GLY A 36 -6.39 3.10 -13.76
N ALA A 37 -5.85 3.77 -12.74
CA ALA A 37 -5.96 5.22 -12.59
C ALA A 37 -5.07 6.03 -13.55
N GLY A 38 -4.20 5.35 -14.31
CA GLY A 38 -3.23 5.93 -15.25
C GLY A 38 -1.94 5.10 -15.28
N SER A 39 -1.12 5.27 -16.31
CA SER A 39 0.17 4.59 -16.42
C SER A 39 1.27 5.27 -15.58
N LEU A 40 2.38 4.57 -15.34
CA LEU A 40 3.54 5.16 -14.66
C LEU A 40 4.03 6.43 -15.36
N ASP A 41 4.13 6.43 -16.68
CA ASP A 41 4.55 7.61 -17.46
C ASP A 41 3.52 8.74 -17.39
N ALA A 42 2.21 8.43 -17.41
CA ALA A 42 1.16 9.43 -17.31
C ALA A 42 1.20 10.18 -15.97
N TYR A 43 1.47 9.50 -14.87
CA TYR A 43 1.72 10.17 -13.60
C TYR A 43 3.07 10.88 -13.62
N THR A 44 4.17 10.13 -13.80
CA THR A 44 5.52 10.63 -13.52
C THR A 44 5.98 11.77 -14.44
N SER A 45 5.45 11.86 -15.67
CA SER A 45 5.78 12.94 -16.62
C SER A 45 5.25 14.32 -16.21
N LEU A 46 4.25 14.38 -15.32
CA LEU A 46 3.68 15.64 -14.84
C LEU A 46 4.54 16.28 -13.74
N LEU A 47 5.35 15.50 -13.01
CA LEU A 47 6.00 15.93 -11.77
C LEU A 47 7.45 16.35 -11.97
N ASP A 48 7.93 17.26 -11.12
CA ASP A 48 9.36 17.63 -11.09
C ASP A 48 10.23 16.53 -10.45
N SER A 49 9.65 15.78 -9.51
CA SER A 49 10.29 14.61 -8.92
C SER A 49 9.29 13.61 -8.35
N VAL A 50 9.68 12.34 -8.30
CA VAL A 50 8.87 11.25 -7.77
C VAL A 50 9.72 10.33 -6.92
N SER A 51 9.23 9.93 -5.76
CA SER A 51 9.82 8.84 -4.96
C SER A 51 8.99 7.56 -5.13
N LEU A 52 9.64 6.40 -5.23
CA LEU A 52 8.97 5.11 -5.41
C LEU A 52 9.58 4.10 -4.45
N CYS A 53 8.75 3.38 -3.71
CA CYS A 53 9.24 2.32 -2.81
C CYS A 53 9.23 0.95 -3.50
N PHE A 54 10.31 0.18 -3.30
CA PHE A 54 10.36 -1.22 -3.73
C PHE A 54 9.99 -2.18 -2.58
N SER A 55 10.18 -1.76 -1.34
CA SER A 55 10.05 -2.60 -0.15
C SER A 55 8.64 -2.63 0.47
N LYS A 56 7.61 -2.54 -0.37
CA LYS A 56 6.20 -2.62 0.05
C LYS A 56 5.49 -3.69 -0.78
N GLY A 57 4.46 -3.32 -1.55
CA GLY A 57 3.72 -4.26 -2.40
C GLY A 57 4.60 -5.00 -3.41
N LEU A 58 5.72 -4.40 -3.85
CA LEU A 58 6.64 -5.04 -4.80
C LEU A 58 7.54 -6.13 -4.18
N GLY A 59 7.66 -6.19 -2.86
CA GLY A 59 8.35 -7.30 -2.18
C GLY A 59 9.89 -7.26 -2.17
N ALA A 60 10.54 -6.17 -2.58
CA ALA A 60 11.99 -6.06 -2.38
C ALA A 60 12.31 -5.97 -0.86
N PRO A 61 13.43 -6.53 -0.38
CA PRO A 61 13.74 -6.52 1.06
C PRO A 61 14.03 -5.10 1.58
N ILE A 62 14.59 -4.24 0.74
CA ILE A 62 14.92 -2.85 1.06
C ILE A 62 14.96 -2.03 -0.23
N GLY A 63 14.65 -0.75 -0.11
CA GLY A 63 15.01 0.24 -1.13
C GLY A 63 13.84 1.09 -1.60
N SER A 64 14.21 2.24 -2.12
CA SER A 64 13.35 3.17 -2.83
C SER A 64 14.21 3.89 -3.87
N ILE A 65 13.58 4.46 -4.89
CA ILE A 65 14.23 5.31 -5.89
C ILE A 65 13.61 6.70 -5.83
N ILE A 66 14.42 7.71 -6.16
CA ILE A 66 13.95 9.06 -6.45
C ILE A 66 14.31 9.39 -7.89
N VAL A 67 13.35 9.91 -8.64
CA VAL A 67 13.43 10.22 -10.06
C VAL A 67 13.12 11.71 -10.24
N GLY A 68 13.77 12.36 -11.20
CA GLY A 68 13.59 13.78 -11.51
C GLY A 68 14.64 14.24 -12.53
N SER A 69 14.76 15.56 -12.72
CA SER A 69 15.75 16.12 -13.65
C SER A 69 17.20 15.77 -13.25
N LYS A 70 18.13 15.87 -14.20
CA LYS A 70 19.55 15.62 -13.95
C LYS A 70 20.10 16.51 -12.82
N GLU A 71 19.76 17.80 -12.85
CA GLU A 71 20.17 18.82 -11.88
C GLU A 71 19.55 18.55 -10.49
N PHE A 72 18.34 18.01 -10.46
CA PHE A 72 17.72 17.54 -9.21
C PHE A 72 18.45 16.33 -8.64
N ILE A 73 18.74 15.32 -9.47
CA ILE A 73 19.40 14.08 -9.04
C ILE A 73 20.85 14.34 -8.59
N GLU A 74 21.56 15.29 -9.18
CA GLU A 74 22.89 15.70 -8.72
C GLU A 74 22.86 16.22 -7.27
N ARG A 75 21.90 17.09 -6.95
CA ARG A 75 21.68 17.58 -5.58
C ARG A 75 21.22 16.46 -4.65
N ALA A 76 20.28 15.62 -5.09
CA ALA A 76 19.79 14.48 -4.30
C ALA A 76 20.91 13.50 -3.95
N ARG A 77 21.87 13.26 -4.86
CA ARG A 77 23.05 12.41 -4.59
C ARG A 77 23.96 13.00 -3.52
N TRP A 78 24.13 14.32 -3.51
CA TRP A 78 24.90 15.00 -2.47
C TRP A 78 24.23 14.82 -1.10
N PHE A 79 22.92 15.09 -1.00
CA PHE A 79 22.17 14.88 0.25
C PHE A 79 22.19 13.42 0.70
N ARG A 80 21.99 12.47 -0.23
CA ARG A 80 22.09 11.03 0.05
C ARG A 80 23.43 10.69 0.69
N LYS A 81 24.53 11.31 0.26
CA LYS A 81 25.86 11.08 0.88
C LYS A 81 25.94 11.69 2.28
N SER A 82 25.41 12.90 2.46
CA SER A 82 25.40 13.62 3.74
C SER A 82 24.62 12.87 4.82
N ILE A 83 23.46 12.31 4.49
CA ILE A 83 22.61 11.56 5.43
C ILE A 83 22.99 10.06 5.56
N GLY A 84 24.13 9.64 4.99
CA GLY A 84 24.63 8.27 5.12
C GLY A 84 24.00 7.23 4.20
N GLY A 85 23.11 7.60 3.27
CA GLY A 85 22.47 6.69 2.31
C GLY A 85 23.36 6.20 1.15
N GLY A 86 24.66 6.51 1.19
CA GLY A 86 25.63 6.10 0.18
C GLY A 86 26.14 4.68 0.39
N THR A 87 25.38 3.68 -0.06
CA THR A 87 25.75 2.25 0.02
C THR A 87 26.86 1.92 -0.99
N ARG A 88 27.78 1.02 -0.60
CA ARG A 88 28.90 0.57 -1.45
C ARG A 88 28.45 -0.49 -2.46
N GLN A 89 28.41 -1.76 -2.07
CA GLN A 89 28.03 -2.87 -2.94
C GLN A 89 26.50 -2.93 -3.14
N ALA A 90 25.92 -1.85 -3.67
CA ALA A 90 24.48 -1.67 -3.84
C ALA A 90 23.86 -2.64 -4.87
N GLY A 91 24.69 -3.32 -5.68
CA GLY A 91 24.27 -4.29 -6.69
C GLY A 91 23.33 -5.37 -6.15
N VAL A 92 23.59 -5.88 -4.94
CA VAL A 92 22.77 -6.90 -4.28
C VAL A 92 21.35 -6.38 -4.01
N ILE A 93 21.23 -5.14 -3.52
CA ILE A 93 19.94 -4.51 -3.22
C ILE A 93 19.21 -4.14 -4.52
N SER A 94 19.93 -3.57 -5.50
CA SER A 94 19.33 -3.18 -6.78
C SER A 94 18.85 -4.39 -7.58
N ALA A 95 19.49 -5.56 -7.45
CA ALA A 95 19.03 -6.79 -8.10
C ALA A 95 17.66 -7.23 -7.57
N ALA A 96 17.46 -7.20 -6.26
CA ALA A 96 16.15 -7.50 -5.66
C ALA A 96 15.08 -6.47 -6.06
N ALA A 97 15.43 -5.19 -6.12
CA ALA A 97 14.53 -4.15 -6.62
C ALA A 97 14.17 -4.35 -8.10
N ARG A 98 15.11 -4.81 -8.93
CA ARG A 98 14.86 -5.12 -10.35
C ARG A 98 13.85 -6.24 -10.49
N VAL A 99 14.04 -7.36 -9.79
CA VAL A 99 13.09 -8.49 -9.76
C VAL A 99 11.70 -8.03 -9.29
N ALA A 100 11.65 -7.21 -8.24
CA ALA A 100 10.42 -6.65 -7.73
C ALA A 100 9.66 -5.81 -8.78
N VAL A 101 10.35 -5.01 -9.59
CA VAL A 101 9.75 -4.27 -10.70
C VAL A 101 9.35 -5.22 -11.84
N GLU A 102 10.28 -6.04 -12.34
CA GLU A 102 10.07 -6.89 -13.52
C GLU A 102 8.98 -7.96 -13.31
N GLU A 103 8.91 -8.57 -12.12
CA GLU A 103 7.98 -9.67 -11.84
C GLU A 103 6.75 -9.29 -11.02
N THR A 104 6.89 -8.37 -10.05
CA THR A 104 5.78 -8.07 -9.14
C THR A 104 4.94 -6.92 -9.65
N PHE A 105 5.57 -5.84 -10.15
CA PHE A 105 4.85 -4.79 -10.88
C PHE A 105 4.49 -5.26 -12.29
N GLY A 106 5.45 -5.80 -13.03
CA GLY A 106 5.29 -6.27 -14.41
C GLY A 106 6.12 -5.46 -15.40
N PRO A 107 6.28 -5.95 -16.65
CA PRO A 107 7.13 -5.31 -17.66
C PRO A 107 6.49 -4.09 -18.34
N ASP A 108 5.17 -3.92 -18.22
CA ASP A 108 4.43 -2.84 -18.88
C ASP A 108 4.26 -1.60 -17.96
N PRO A 109 4.13 -0.37 -18.52
CA PRO A 109 3.89 0.85 -17.76
C PRO A 109 2.62 0.87 -16.88
N ASN A 110 1.67 -0.03 -17.11
CA ASN A 110 0.42 -0.17 -16.36
C ASN A 110 0.47 -1.30 -15.29
N GLY A 111 1.58 -2.03 -15.19
CA GLY A 111 1.75 -3.17 -14.28
C GLY A 111 0.98 -4.43 -14.70
N GLU A 112 0.66 -4.57 -15.99
CA GLU A 112 0.13 -5.78 -16.59
C GLU A 112 1.17 -6.91 -16.59
N GLY A 113 0.68 -8.14 -16.42
CA GLY A 113 1.53 -9.33 -16.27
C GLY A 113 2.21 -9.46 -14.91
N GLY A 114 2.10 -8.46 -14.03
CA GLY A 114 2.59 -8.52 -12.66
C GLY A 114 1.63 -9.18 -11.66
N LYS A 115 2.04 -9.20 -10.39
CA LYS A 115 1.33 -9.85 -9.29
C LYS A 115 0.39 -8.89 -8.54
N LEU A 116 0.60 -7.58 -8.65
CA LEU A 116 -0.16 -6.58 -7.87
C LEU A 116 -1.67 -6.61 -8.14
N LYS A 117 -2.09 -6.85 -9.39
CA LYS A 117 -3.52 -6.89 -9.75
C LYS A 117 -4.30 -7.90 -8.92
N ASN A 118 -3.70 -9.07 -8.66
CA ASN A 118 -4.33 -10.10 -7.83
C ASN A 118 -4.45 -9.68 -6.36
N THR A 119 -3.57 -8.80 -5.88
CA THR A 119 -3.69 -8.26 -4.51
C THR A 119 -4.92 -7.37 -4.35
N HIS A 120 -5.33 -6.64 -5.41
CA HIS A 120 -6.56 -5.84 -5.40
C HIS A 120 -7.80 -6.72 -5.46
N VAL A 121 -7.76 -7.80 -6.25
CA VAL A 121 -8.81 -8.82 -6.27
C VAL A 121 -9.00 -9.43 -4.88
N ASN A 122 -7.91 -9.83 -4.24
CA ASN A 122 -7.95 -10.38 -2.89
C ASN A 122 -8.40 -9.35 -1.84
N ALA A 123 -8.01 -8.08 -1.96
CA ALA A 123 -8.51 -7.03 -1.07
C ALA A 123 -10.02 -6.84 -1.20
N LYS A 124 -10.57 -6.85 -2.42
CA LYS A 124 -12.03 -6.82 -2.62
C LYS A 124 -12.71 -8.05 -2.04
N ARG A 125 -12.15 -9.26 -2.25
CA ARG A 125 -12.64 -10.49 -1.63
C ARG A 125 -12.65 -10.42 -0.10
N VAL A 126 -11.60 -9.88 0.52
CA VAL A 126 -11.55 -9.66 1.98
C VAL A 126 -12.61 -8.67 2.44
N ALA A 127 -12.84 -7.61 1.68
CA ALA A 127 -13.92 -6.67 1.95
C ALA A 127 -15.29 -7.36 1.92
N GLU A 128 -15.54 -8.17 0.89
CA GLU A 128 -16.76 -8.97 0.75
C GLU A 128 -16.94 -9.99 1.88
N MET A 129 -15.87 -10.67 2.31
CA MET A 129 -15.87 -11.59 3.45
C MET A 129 -16.37 -10.92 4.73
N TRP A 130 -15.97 -9.67 4.95
CA TRP A 130 -16.38 -8.84 6.07
C TRP A 130 -17.82 -8.33 5.93
N THR A 131 -18.15 -7.71 4.80
CA THR A 131 -19.46 -7.07 4.61
C THR A 131 -20.61 -8.05 4.47
N SER A 132 -20.37 -9.24 3.89
CA SER A 132 -21.39 -10.31 3.79
C SER A 132 -21.83 -10.83 5.15
N LYS A 133 -21.04 -10.59 6.20
CA LYS A 133 -21.33 -10.96 7.60
C LYS A 133 -21.88 -9.78 8.42
N GLY A 134 -22.18 -8.64 7.79
CA GLY A 134 -22.73 -7.46 8.44
C GLY A 134 -21.68 -6.44 8.90
N GLY A 135 -20.40 -6.69 8.66
CA GLY A 135 -19.34 -5.72 8.95
C GLY A 135 -19.41 -4.48 8.05
N LYS A 136 -18.98 -3.33 8.57
CA LYS A 136 -18.91 -2.06 7.82
C LYS A 136 -17.48 -1.72 7.45
N LEU A 137 -17.30 -1.02 6.33
CA LEU A 137 -16.01 -0.50 5.88
C LEU A 137 -15.95 1.00 6.15
N GLU A 138 -14.78 1.48 6.54
CA GLU A 138 -14.52 2.91 6.74
C GLU A 138 -14.34 3.63 5.39
N ASN A 139 -13.74 2.93 4.41
CA ASN A 139 -13.43 3.49 3.09
C ASN A 139 -13.68 2.44 1.98
N PRO A 140 -13.99 2.88 0.75
CA PRO A 140 -14.01 2.00 -0.42
C PRO A 140 -12.67 1.32 -0.67
N VAL A 141 -12.71 0.10 -1.19
CA VAL A 141 -11.51 -0.70 -1.53
C VAL A 141 -11.15 -0.50 -3.00
N GLU A 142 -10.13 0.32 -3.23
CA GLU A 142 -9.66 0.68 -4.57
C GLU A 142 -8.35 -0.02 -4.98
N THR A 143 -7.53 -0.41 -4.00
CA THR A 143 -6.24 -1.08 -4.22
C THR A 143 -6.09 -2.26 -3.27
N ASN A 144 -4.95 -2.40 -2.59
CA ASN A 144 -4.63 -3.52 -1.72
C ASN A 144 -4.91 -3.27 -0.24
N MET A 145 -5.66 -2.23 0.11
CA MET A 145 -6.01 -1.90 1.50
C MET A 145 -7.50 -2.03 1.75
N VAL A 146 -7.84 -2.69 2.86
CA VAL A 146 -9.20 -2.79 3.38
C VAL A 146 -9.24 -2.11 4.74
N TRP A 147 -10.11 -1.11 4.87
CA TRP A 147 -10.31 -0.37 6.11
C TRP A 147 -11.64 -0.78 6.71
N LEU A 148 -11.59 -1.53 7.80
CA LEU A 148 -12.76 -1.98 8.53
C LEU A 148 -13.24 -0.87 9.45
N ASP A 149 -14.54 -0.67 9.55
CA ASP A 149 -15.12 0.16 10.60
C ASP A 149 -15.46 -0.76 11.79
N LEU A 150 -14.46 -1.01 12.65
CA LEU A 150 -14.60 -1.91 13.79
C LEU A 150 -15.67 -1.41 14.77
N ALA A 151 -15.66 -0.10 15.08
CA ALA A 151 -16.60 0.49 16.02
C ALA A 151 -18.05 0.38 15.51
N ALA A 152 -18.31 0.73 14.25
CA ALA A 152 -19.66 0.60 13.68
C ALA A 152 -20.10 -0.86 13.45
N SER A 153 -19.17 -1.81 13.59
CA SER A 153 -19.40 -3.25 13.55
C SER A 153 -19.48 -3.88 14.95
N GLY A 154 -19.38 -3.09 16.03
CA GLY A 154 -19.49 -3.56 17.41
C GLY A 154 -18.21 -4.11 18.03
N LEU A 155 -17.05 -3.85 17.41
CA LEU A 155 -15.74 -4.27 17.90
C LEU A 155 -14.95 -3.09 18.48
N GLY A 156 -14.23 -3.36 19.56
CA GLY A 156 -13.11 -2.58 20.04
C GLY A 156 -11.88 -2.68 19.12
N MET A 157 -10.94 -1.74 19.29
CA MET A 157 -9.81 -1.58 18.37
C MET A 157 -8.83 -2.77 18.32
N ASN A 158 -8.77 -3.58 19.39
CA ASN A 158 -7.87 -4.72 19.52
C ASN A 158 -8.59 -6.08 19.47
N ASP A 159 -9.92 -6.10 19.40
CA ASP A 159 -10.70 -7.35 19.44
C ASP A 159 -10.37 -8.26 18.26
N LEU A 160 -10.33 -7.68 17.06
CA LEU A 160 -10.01 -8.45 15.86
C LEU A 160 -8.58 -9.02 15.90
N ALA A 161 -7.64 -8.31 16.53
CA ALA A 161 -6.28 -8.79 16.69
C ALA A 161 -6.21 -9.98 17.65
N GLU A 162 -6.94 -9.94 18.78
CA GLU A 162 -6.98 -11.07 19.72
C GLU A 162 -7.67 -12.30 19.10
N ILE A 163 -8.81 -12.11 18.43
CA ILE A 163 -9.49 -13.18 17.69
C ILE A 163 -8.57 -13.77 16.62
N GLY A 164 -7.87 -12.90 15.87
CA GLY A 164 -6.95 -13.33 14.82
C GLY A 164 -5.78 -14.16 15.34
N LYS A 165 -5.28 -13.85 16.54
CA LYS A 165 -4.16 -14.55 17.17
C LYS A 165 -4.48 -16.03 17.43
N GLU A 166 -5.70 -16.34 17.87
CA GLU A 166 -6.15 -17.73 18.04
C GLU A 166 -6.16 -18.52 16.72
N LYS A 167 -6.30 -17.81 15.59
CA LYS A 167 -6.24 -18.35 14.23
C LYS A 167 -4.83 -18.32 13.64
N GLY A 168 -3.82 -17.88 14.41
CA GLY A 168 -2.44 -17.73 13.95
C GLY A 168 -2.23 -16.57 12.97
N LEU A 169 -3.09 -15.54 13.03
CA LEU A 169 -2.98 -14.31 12.25
C LEU A 169 -2.31 -13.21 13.07
N GLN A 170 -1.55 -12.36 12.39
CA GLN A 170 -1.02 -11.12 12.96
C GLN A 170 -1.80 -9.96 12.35
N LEU A 171 -2.79 -9.46 13.09
CA LEU A 171 -3.61 -8.32 12.70
C LEU A 171 -3.29 -7.12 13.59
N LEU A 172 -3.48 -5.92 13.05
CA LEU A 172 -3.17 -4.68 13.75
C LEU A 172 -4.22 -3.62 13.44
N GLY A 173 -5.07 -3.34 14.43
CA GLY A 173 -6.16 -2.38 14.31
C GLY A 173 -7.13 -2.73 13.17
N ASN A 174 -7.61 -1.70 12.49
CA ASN A 174 -8.70 -1.82 11.52
C ASN A 174 -8.25 -1.85 10.05
N ARG A 175 -6.94 -1.72 9.78
CA ARG A 175 -6.40 -1.65 8.42
C ARG A 175 -5.71 -2.93 8.03
N LEU A 176 -6.29 -3.63 7.08
CA LEU A 176 -5.69 -4.81 6.46
C LEU A 176 -5.00 -4.42 5.15
N ILE A 177 -3.76 -4.89 4.97
CA ILE A 177 -2.97 -4.64 3.77
C ILE A 177 -2.66 -5.99 3.11
N ILE A 178 -3.12 -6.17 1.89
CA ILE A 178 -2.95 -7.40 1.12
C ILE A 178 -1.70 -7.26 0.25
N HIS A 179 -0.86 -8.28 0.25
CA HIS A 179 0.31 -8.38 -0.64
C HIS A 179 0.34 -9.75 -1.30
N TYR A 180 1.16 -9.90 -2.35
CA TYR A 180 1.13 -11.09 -3.21
C TYR A 180 1.56 -12.40 -2.52
N GLN A 181 2.09 -12.33 -1.30
CA GLN A 181 2.50 -13.49 -0.51
C GLN A 181 1.43 -13.93 0.50
N ILE A 182 0.30 -13.22 0.59
CA ILE A 182 -0.85 -13.67 1.38
C ILE A 182 -1.45 -14.91 0.71
N SER A 183 -1.44 -16.03 1.44
CA SER A 183 -1.93 -17.32 0.95
C SER A 183 -3.44 -17.46 1.10
N GLU A 184 -4.03 -18.39 0.34
CA GLU A 184 -5.43 -18.81 0.51
C GLU A 184 -5.72 -19.30 1.94
N GLU A 185 -4.74 -19.95 2.57
CA GLU A 185 -4.85 -20.38 3.95
C GLU A 185 -5.03 -19.20 4.92
N ALA A 186 -4.25 -18.13 4.72
CA ALA A 186 -4.39 -16.93 5.53
C ALA A 186 -5.75 -16.26 5.31
N LEU A 187 -6.24 -16.21 4.06
CA LEU A 187 -7.57 -15.67 3.75
C LEU A 187 -8.70 -16.50 4.37
N ARG A 188 -8.58 -17.83 4.36
CA ARG A 188 -9.56 -18.74 5.00
C ARG A 188 -9.61 -18.53 6.51
N ARG A 189 -8.45 -18.45 7.16
CA ARG A 189 -8.36 -18.16 8.60
C ARG A 189 -8.90 -16.77 8.94
N LEU A 190 -8.68 -15.79 8.07
CA LEU A 190 -9.22 -14.44 8.24
C LEU A 190 -10.75 -14.45 8.16
N ASP A 191 -11.33 -15.21 7.23
CA ASP A 191 -12.78 -15.37 7.13
C ASP A 191 -13.38 -16.03 8.38
N GLU A 192 -12.71 -17.04 8.95
CA GLU A 192 -13.08 -17.62 10.25
C GLU A 192 -13.01 -16.59 11.39
N ALA A 193 -11.97 -15.75 11.41
CA ALA A 193 -11.84 -14.68 12.41
C ALA A 193 -12.97 -13.64 12.27
N PHE A 194 -13.34 -13.27 11.05
CA PHE A 194 -14.48 -12.38 10.78
C PHE A 194 -15.80 -12.99 11.22
N GLN A 195 -15.98 -14.31 11.04
CA GLN A 195 -17.17 -15.01 11.51
C GLN A 195 -17.30 -14.94 13.04
N VAL A 196 -16.21 -15.11 13.77
CA VAL A 196 -16.21 -14.97 15.24
C VAL A 196 -16.52 -13.53 15.64
N ALA A 197 -15.77 -12.57 15.09
CA ALA A 197 -15.92 -11.14 15.33
C ALA A 197 -17.37 -10.66 15.15
N LEU A 198 -18.01 -11.01 14.04
CA LEU A 198 -19.35 -10.51 13.70
C LEU A 198 -20.48 -11.36 14.30
N SER A 199 -20.17 -12.50 14.92
CA SER A 199 -21.15 -13.27 15.69
C SER A 199 -21.48 -12.63 17.05
N GLY A 200 -20.61 -11.73 17.55
CA GLY A 200 -20.69 -11.17 18.90
C GLY A 200 -20.35 -12.16 20.02
N LYS A 201 -19.94 -13.39 19.70
CA LYS A 201 -19.62 -14.44 20.67
C LYS A 201 -18.12 -14.50 20.94
N PHE A 202 -17.56 -13.42 21.48
CA PHE A 202 -16.16 -13.32 21.87
C PHE A 202 -16.02 -12.39 23.09
N GLU A 203 -14.90 -12.48 23.80
CA GLU A 203 -14.56 -11.54 24.86
C GLU A 203 -13.80 -10.35 24.26
N HIS A 204 -14.23 -9.14 24.60
CA HIS A 204 -13.51 -7.94 24.19
C HIS A 204 -12.08 -7.96 24.74
N SER A 205 -11.15 -7.45 23.93
CA SER A 205 -9.75 -7.32 24.33
C SER A 205 -9.64 -6.38 25.53
N ALA A 206 -8.89 -6.81 26.55
CA ALA A 206 -8.52 -5.95 27.66
C ALA A 206 -7.46 -4.90 27.27
N ASP A 207 -6.81 -5.07 26.10
CA ASP A 207 -5.85 -4.10 25.58
C ASP A 207 -6.58 -2.88 25.01
N THR A 208 -6.36 -1.73 25.64
CA THR A 208 -6.89 -0.43 25.22
C THR A 208 -5.85 0.44 24.53
N SER A 209 -4.64 -0.09 24.32
CA SER A 209 -3.57 0.62 23.62
C SER A 209 -3.96 0.89 22.18
N LYS A 210 -3.55 2.07 21.69
CA LYS A 210 -3.84 2.50 20.33
C LYS A 210 -2.97 1.70 19.35
N PRO A 211 -3.55 0.91 18.42
CA PRO A 211 -2.75 0.14 17.46
C PRO A 211 -1.92 1.06 16.58
N TYR A 212 -0.69 0.64 16.28
CA TYR A 212 0.21 1.44 15.43
C TYR A 212 -0.44 1.77 14.07
N GLY A 213 -0.47 3.06 13.74
CA GLY A 213 -1.01 3.55 12.47
C GLY A 213 -2.52 3.78 12.43
N THR A 214 -3.23 3.64 13.56
CA THR A 214 -4.62 4.13 13.71
C THR A 214 -4.60 5.65 13.92
N ARG A 215 -5.54 6.37 13.30
CA ARG A 215 -5.67 7.83 13.46
C ARG A 215 -6.36 8.22 14.75
#